data_AF-A0A931RPQ6-F1
#
_entry.id   AF-A0A931RPQ6-F1
#
_cell.length_a   1.000
_cell.length_b   1.000
_cell.length_c   1.000
_cell.angle_alpha   90.00
_cell.angle_beta   90.00
_cell.angle_gamma   90.00
#
_symmetry.space_group_name_H-M   'P 1'
#
loop_
_entity.id
_entity.type
_entity.pdbx_description
1 polymer ?
#
loop_
_entity_poly.entity_id
_entity_poly.type
_entity_poly.pdbx_seq_one_letter_code
_entity_poly.pdbx_strand_id
1 'polypeptide(L)'
;MAIAPFASHVSFEMRIFPLRHTARFEEVRADDRLLFADALVSTLRKLKRVLRNPPYNFFIHTAPLGQGNFDYYHWHLEILPKTSHLAGVELGTGVEVVSMPPEAAAAYLRKV
;
A
#
# COMPACT_ATOMS: atom_id res chain seq x y z
N MET A 1 9.93 3.19 -1.97
CA MET A 1 9.56 3.94 -0.74
C MET A 1 8.24 3.41 -0.21
N ALA A 2 8.11 3.16 1.09
CA ALA A 2 6.85 2.71 1.70
C ALA A 2 6.26 3.82 2.60
N ILE A 3 4.96 4.08 2.48
CA ILE A 3 4.25 5.12 3.24
C ILE A 3 2.92 4.60 3.79
N ALA A 4 2.40 5.25 4.83
CA ALA A 4 0.98 5.19 5.17
C ALA A 4 0.26 6.31 4.39
N PRO A 5 -0.74 6.01 3.57
CA PRO A 5 -1.42 7.02 2.76
C PRO A 5 -2.26 7.95 3.65
N PHE A 6 -2.22 9.25 3.33
CA PHE A 6 -2.93 10.29 4.10
C PHE A 6 -4.44 10.02 4.22
N ALA A 7 -5.07 9.52 3.14
CA ALA A 7 -6.44 9.03 3.16
C ALA A 7 -6.42 7.50 3.06
N SER A 8 -6.12 6.83 4.17
CA SER A 8 -6.15 5.38 4.25
C SER A 8 -7.61 4.88 4.25
N HIS A 9 -7.87 3.77 3.56
CA HIS A 9 -9.14 3.07 3.52
C HIS A 9 -9.25 2.03 4.65
N VAL A 10 -8.13 1.53 5.15
CA VAL A 10 -8.07 0.62 6.30
C VAL A 10 -6.98 1.03 7.29
N SER A 11 -7.11 0.60 8.54
CA SER A 11 -6.09 0.86 9.55
C SER A 11 -4.80 0.11 9.17
N PHE A 12 -3.64 0.79 9.24
CA PHE A 12 -2.35 0.24 8.79
C PHE A 12 -2.25 -0.08 7.29
N GLU A 13 -3.05 0.57 6.44
CA GLU A 13 -2.79 0.59 5.01
C GLU A 13 -1.35 1.07 4.74
N MET A 14 -0.68 0.41 3.80
CA MET A 14 0.65 0.82 3.35
C MET A 14 0.72 0.79 1.84
N ARG A 15 1.38 1.79 1.26
CA ARG A 15 1.66 1.84 -0.19
C ARG A 15 3.16 1.88 -0.43
N ILE A 16 3.63 1.05 -1.36
CA ILE A 16 5.03 0.99 -1.78
C ILE A 16 5.13 1.49 -3.21
N PHE A 17 5.91 2.55 -3.40
CA PHE A 17 6.17 3.19 -4.69
C PHE A 17 7.60 2.87 -5.15
N PRO A 18 7.85 2.68 -6.46
CA PRO A 18 9.20 2.72 -7.01
C PRO A 18 9.79 4.12 -6.81
N LEU A 19 11.12 4.19 -6.67
CA LEU A 19 11.82 5.46 -6.45
C LEU A 19 11.88 6.31 -7.73
N ARG A 20 11.97 5.64 -8.89
CA ARG A 20 11.90 6.28 -10.20
C ARG A 20 10.46 6.35 -10.65
N HIS A 21 10.10 7.43 -11.31
CA HIS A 21 8.79 7.57 -11.92
C HIS A 21 8.66 6.60 -13.09
N THR A 22 7.65 5.74 -13.02
CA THR A 22 7.24 4.80 -14.05
C THR A 22 5.73 4.58 -13.91
N ALA A 23 5.01 4.67 -15.02
CA ALA A 23 3.56 4.49 -15.02
C ALA A 23 3.14 3.01 -15.01
N ARG A 24 4.01 2.13 -15.53
CA ARG A 24 3.73 0.71 -15.72
C ARG A 24 4.63 -0.16 -14.84
N PHE A 25 4.03 -1.15 -14.19
CA PHE A 25 4.72 -2.10 -13.33
C PHE A 25 5.74 -2.95 -14.10
N GLU A 26 5.38 -3.38 -15.31
CA GLU A 26 6.20 -4.23 -16.17
C GLU A 26 7.48 -3.55 -16.68
N GLU A 27 7.56 -2.22 -16.62
CA GLU A 27 8.71 -1.42 -17.06
C GLU A 27 9.81 -1.29 -15.99
N VAL A 28 9.63 -1.90 -14.81
CA VAL A 28 10.61 -1.81 -13.73
C VAL A 28 11.94 -2.47 -14.11
N ARG A 29 13.02 -1.70 -13.96
CA ARG A 29 14.40 -2.15 -14.19
C ARG A 29 14.81 -3.26 -13.22
N ALA A 30 15.79 -4.08 -13.59
CA ALA A 30 16.27 -5.19 -12.77
C ALA A 30 16.76 -4.75 -11.37
N ASP A 31 17.55 -3.68 -11.31
CA ASP A 31 18.10 -3.18 -10.04
C ASP A 31 17.00 -2.61 -9.14
N ASP A 32 16.05 -1.86 -9.72
CA ASP A 32 14.91 -1.27 -9.01
C ASP A 32 13.94 -2.35 -8.49
N ARG A 33 13.86 -3.50 -9.19
CA ARG A 33 13.08 -4.69 -8.80
C ARG A 33 13.55 -5.29 -7.47
N LEU A 34 14.87 -5.44 -7.29
CA LEU A 34 15.43 -5.99 -6.06
C LEU A 34 15.22 -5.05 -4.87
N LEU A 35 15.46 -3.76 -5.05
CA LEU A 35 15.21 -2.75 -4.02
C LEU A 35 13.73 -2.69 -3.63
N PHE A 36 12.83 -2.86 -4.59
CA PHE A 36 11.40 -2.94 -4.33
C PHE A 36 11.03 -4.21 -3.54
N ALA A 37 11.61 -5.36 -3.89
CA ALA A 37 11.41 -6.61 -3.18
C ALA A 37 11.86 -6.50 -1.71
N ASP A 38 13.03 -5.88 -1.46
CA ASP A 38 13.52 -5.62 -0.10
C ASP A 38 12.57 -4.72 0.69
N ALA A 39 12.06 -3.66 0.05
CA ALA A 39 11.07 -2.77 0.66
C ALA A 39 9.76 -3.50 0.99
N LEU A 40 9.28 -4.37 0.11
CA LEU A 40 8.09 -5.19 0.33
C LEU A 40 8.28 -6.15 1.50
N VAL A 41 9.37 -6.91 1.51
CA VAL A 41 9.69 -7.85 2.59
C VAL A 41 9.83 -7.13 3.93
N SER A 42 10.52 -5.99 3.96
CA SER A 42 10.66 -5.17 5.17
C SER A 42 9.30 -4.67 5.68
N THR A 43 8.45 -4.18 4.78
CA THR A 43 7.10 -3.68 5.10
C THR A 43 6.22 -4.79 5.67
N LEU A 44 6.18 -5.97 5.04
CA LEU A 44 5.39 -7.11 5.50
C LEU A 44 5.90 -7.66 6.85
N ARG A 45 7.22 -7.67 7.09
CA ARG A 45 7.78 -8.06 8.40
C ARG A 45 7.36 -7.09 9.51
N LYS A 46 7.39 -5.78 9.23
CA LYS A 46 6.92 -4.75 10.18
C LYS A 46 5.43 -4.90 10.47
N LEU A 47 4.61 -5.11 9.44
CA LEU A 47 3.19 -5.40 9.58
C LEU A 47 2.94 -6.62 10.47
N LYS A 48 3.63 -7.74 10.16
CA LYS A 48 3.55 -8.98 10.93
C LYS A 48 3.88 -8.75 12.41
N ARG A 49 4.89 -7.95 12.72
CA ARG A 49 5.30 -7.67 14.09
C ARG A 49 4.31 -6.78 14.83
N VAL A 50 3.84 -5.70 14.20
CA VAL A 50 2.92 -4.73 14.82
C VAL A 50 1.53 -5.32 15.06
N LEU A 51 1.01 -6.06 14.09
CA LEU A 51 -0.36 -6.59 14.13
C LEU A 51 -0.44 -8.09 14.46
N ARG A 52 0.65 -8.68 14.96
CA ARG A 52 0.72 -10.11 15.34
C ARG A 52 0.29 -11.07 14.22
N ASN A 53 0.87 -10.87 13.04
CA ASN A 53 0.66 -11.69 11.84
C ASN A 53 -0.81 -11.71 11.34
N PRO A 54 -1.37 -10.55 10.97
CA PRO A 54 -2.74 -10.48 10.46
C PRO A 54 -2.83 -11.07 9.05
N PRO A 55 -4.03 -11.52 8.62
CA PRO A 55 -4.29 -11.69 7.19
C PRO A 55 -4.27 -10.33 6.48
N TYR A 56 -3.79 -10.31 5.25
CA TYR A 56 -3.73 -9.12 4.41
C TYR A 56 -3.89 -9.50 2.94
N ASN A 57 -4.30 -8.54 2.12
CA ASN A 57 -4.19 -8.60 0.67
C ASN A 57 -3.23 -7.51 0.21
N PHE A 58 -2.65 -7.68 -0.98
CA PHE A 58 -2.01 -6.57 -1.68
C PHE A 58 -2.43 -6.54 -3.14
N PHE A 59 -2.36 -5.36 -3.73
CA PHE A 59 -2.78 -5.08 -5.10
C PHE A 59 -1.70 -4.26 -5.81
N ILE A 60 -1.46 -4.56 -7.07
CA ILE A 60 -0.60 -3.74 -7.93
C ILE A 60 -1.51 -2.81 -8.72
N HIS A 61 -1.30 -1.51 -8.53
CA HIS A 61 -1.96 -0.45 -9.27
C HIS A 61 -1.01 0.03 -10.35
N THR A 62 -1.33 -0.25 -11.62
CA THR A 62 -0.48 0.04 -12.79
C THR A 62 -1.31 0.72 -13.88
N ALA A 63 -0.67 1.48 -14.77
CA ALA A 63 -1.36 2.13 -15.87
C ALA A 63 -2.09 1.11 -16.78
N PRO A 64 -3.23 1.49 -17.37
CA PRO A 64 -3.97 0.63 -18.30
C PRO A 64 -3.15 0.15 -19.50
N LEU A 65 -3.60 -0.95 -20.10
CA LEU A 65 -3.08 -1.41 -21.38
C LEU A 65 -3.55 -0.49 -22.52
N GLY A 66 -2.70 -0.32 -23.53
CA GLY A 66 -3.02 0.49 -24.72
C GLY A 66 -2.13 1.72 -24.88
N GLN A 67 -2.33 2.42 -26.00
CA GLN A 67 -1.61 3.65 -26.32
C GLN A 67 -2.27 4.83 -25.61
N GLY A 68 -1.47 5.59 -24.86
CA GLY A 68 -1.90 6.78 -24.13
C GLY A 68 -0.70 7.38 -23.40
N ASN A 69 -0.75 8.68 -23.13
CA ASN A 69 0.20 9.31 -22.23
C ASN A 69 -0.26 9.06 -20.78
N PHE A 70 0.58 8.39 -19.99
CA PHE A 70 0.35 8.10 -18.58
C PHE A 70 1.45 8.68 -17.68
N ASP A 71 2.14 9.73 -18.11
CA ASP A 71 3.24 10.38 -17.37
C ASP A 71 2.78 10.99 -16.02
N TYR A 72 1.46 11.12 -15.81
CA TYR A 72 0.88 11.52 -14.53
C TYR A 72 0.65 10.34 -13.58
N TYR A 73 0.69 9.10 -14.07
CA TYR A 73 0.43 7.90 -13.30
C TYR A 73 1.73 7.31 -12.77
N HIS A 74 1.76 6.94 -11.49
CA HIS A 74 2.92 6.33 -10.87
C HIS A 74 2.47 5.01 -10.24
N TRP A 75 2.90 3.88 -10.81
CA TRP A 75 2.44 2.58 -10.33
C TRP A 75 2.87 2.37 -8.89
N HIS A 76 2.08 1.62 -8.12
CA HIS A 76 2.43 1.28 -6.75
C HIS A 76 1.81 -0.04 -6.33
N LEU A 77 2.30 -0.58 -5.22
CA LEU A 77 1.71 -1.72 -4.54
C LEU A 77 1.00 -1.21 -3.29
N GLU A 78 -0.26 -1.57 -3.15
CA GLU A 78 -1.10 -1.24 -2.00
C GLU A 78 -1.29 -2.49 -1.14
N ILE A 79 -1.10 -2.37 0.17
CA ILE A 79 -1.23 -3.44 1.16
C ILE A 79 -2.37 -3.10 2.10
N LEU A 80 -3.37 -3.97 2.14
CA LEU A 80 -4.57 -3.82 2.97
C LEU A 80 -4.61 -4.94 4.03
N PRO A 81 -4.14 -4.69 5.27
CA PRO A 81 -4.33 -5.63 6.36
C PRO A 81 -5.80 -5.68 6.79
N LYS A 82 -6.28 -6.87 7.12
CA LYS A 82 -7.65 -7.06 7.60
C LYS A 82 -7.74 -6.70 9.08
N THR A 83 -8.07 -5.45 9.38
CA THR A 83 -8.19 -4.94 10.75
C THR A 83 -9.62 -4.89 11.29
N SER A 84 -10.61 -4.87 10.40
CA SER A 84 -12.03 -4.81 10.74
C SER A 84 -12.88 -5.48 9.65
N HIS A 85 -14.17 -5.63 9.94
CA HIS A 85 -15.18 -6.04 8.97
C HIS A 85 -16.01 -4.83 8.56
N LEU A 86 -16.39 -4.75 7.28
CA LEU A 86 -17.33 -3.72 6.82
C LEU A 86 -18.68 -3.90 7.51
N ALA A 87 -19.28 -2.81 7.96
CA ALA A 87 -20.58 -2.77 8.59
C ALA A 87 -21.59 -1.97 7.74
N GLY A 88 -22.73 -1.62 8.32
CA GLY A 88 -23.83 -0.99 7.59
C GLY A 88 -23.49 0.38 6.99
N VAL A 89 -22.58 1.14 7.61
CA VAL A 89 -22.15 2.45 7.09
C VAL A 89 -21.32 2.26 5.83
N GLU A 90 -20.29 1.44 5.90
CA GLU A 90 -19.39 1.20 4.77
C GLU A 90 -20.13 0.53 3.61
N LEU A 91 -20.98 -0.46 3.90
CA LEU A 91 -21.79 -1.14 2.88
C LEU A 91 -22.86 -0.23 2.26
N GLY A 92 -23.46 0.65 3.05
CA GLY A 92 -24.55 1.52 2.58
C GLY A 92 -24.09 2.77 1.85
N THR A 93 -22.90 3.29 2.19
CA THR A 93 -22.41 4.59 1.68
C THR A 93 -21.18 4.47 0.80
N GLY A 94 -20.43 3.37 0.88
CA GLY A 94 -19.11 3.24 0.25
C GLY A 94 -18.02 4.07 0.94
N VAL A 95 -18.30 4.69 2.08
CA VAL A 95 -17.32 5.46 2.86
C VAL A 95 -16.70 4.56 3.92
N GLU A 96 -15.37 4.53 3.97
CA GLU A 96 -14.63 3.76 4.96
C GLU A 96 -14.53 4.46 6.32
N VAL A 97 -14.66 3.67 7.40
CA VAL A 97 -14.43 4.15 8.77
C VAL A 97 -13.11 3.57 9.28
N VAL A 98 -12.11 4.45 9.44
CA VAL A 98 -10.77 4.06 9.87
C VAL A 98 -10.49 4.51 11.31
N SER A 99 -10.22 3.55 12.19
CA SER A 99 -9.94 3.81 13.61
C SER A 99 -8.52 4.29 13.91
N MET A 100 -7.57 4.04 13.01
CA MET A 100 -6.16 4.39 13.19
C MET A 100 -5.73 5.42 12.14
N PRO A 101 -5.39 6.67 12.52
CA PRO A 101 -4.92 7.66 11.56
C PRO A 101 -3.55 7.24 10.99
N PRO A 102 -3.23 7.63 9.74
CA PRO A 102 -2.01 7.19 9.06
C PRO A 102 -0.73 7.65 9.75
N GLU A 103 -0.73 8.81 10.41
CA GLU A 103 0.41 9.33 11.17
C GLU A 103 0.75 8.41 12.35
N ALA A 104 -0.27 7.93 13.05
CA ALA A 104 -0.10 6.98 14.15
C ALA A 104 0.34 5.62 13.63
N ALA A 105 -0.29 5.10 12.56
CA ALA A 105 0.12 3.84 11.93
C ALA A 105 1.58 3.86 11.49
N ALA A 106 2.01 4.94 10.82
CA ALA A 106 3.40 5.14 10.41
C ALA A 106 4.36 5.21 11.62
N ALA A 107 3.96 5.86 12.71
CA ALA A 107 4.76 5.90 13.94
C ALA A 107 4.94 4.50 14.56
N TYR A 108 3.91 3.66 14.59
CA TYR A 108 4.02 2.28 15.06
C TYR A 108 4.94 1.44 14.17
N LEU A 109 4.77 1.52 12.84
CA LEU A 109 5.57 0.75 11.87
C LEU A 109 7.05 1.14 11.83
N ARG A 110 7.39 2.39 12.19
CA ARG A 110 8.80 2.84 12.27
C ARG A 110 9.52 2.36 13.52
N LYS A 111 8.80 2.07 14.62
CA LYS A 111 9.38 1.64 15.91
C LYS A 111 9.79 0.16 15.93
N VAL A 112 9.41 -0.61 14.92
CA VAL A 112 9.68 -2.05 14.79
C VAL A 112 10.69 -2.39 13.70
#